data_AF-V4HAF4-F1
#
_entry.id   AF-V4HAF4-F1
#
_cell.length_a   1.000
_cell.length_b   1.000
_cell.length_c   1.000
_cell.angle_alpha   90.00
_cell.angle_beta   90.00
_cell.angle_gamma   90.00
#
_symmetry.space_group_name_H-M   'P 1'
#
loop_
_entity.id
_entity.type
_entity.pdbx_description
1 polymer ?
#
loop_
_entity_poly.entity_id
_entity_poly.type
_entity_poly.pdbx_seq_one_letter_code
_entity_poly.pdbx_strand_id
1 'polypeptide(L)'
;MADSDSPDAPGPNRTEQTDREHVFGTWSYQKDVAPTEVVDADGVRFTTADGDEYLDFSSQLMCSNLGHSADRVADAVADQMREAAYVAPSYTTEARARLGEMLAEVTPGDLTKTFFSTSGTEAIEAAIKIARFYTGKRKIVSRYRSYHGATYGSISVTGDPRRLPAEPGIPGVIKAPDPYAYGSTLDPMESVEYIDEMLELEGDTVAAVLVEPIVGSNGILVPPAEYLPRLKEVAHDHGALLICDEVMSGFGRTGEWFGCDVFGVEPDIVTMAKGLTGAYQPLGATIVSPSIADHFEENMFCHGHTYSGHPAAVAAGVAAIETYREENLIERARETGEYLGERIDDLAADHPSVGDTRGVGLFRGIELSKRADERVPFGTREDKVSSGSTVVDEVAAAAADHGTYVANMINTLIVAPPLTITDDEVDEAMDALDAGLDVSDEAMEG
;
A
#
# COMPACT_ATOMS: atom_id res chain seq x y z
N MET A 1 -11.63 16.07 -17.09
CA MET A 1 -10.99 16.94 -18.10
C MET A 1 -10.97 18.32 -17.50
N ALA A 2 -9.89 18.66 -16.80
CA ALA A 2 -9.59 20.07 -16.61
C ALA A 2 -9.29 20.60 -18.00
N ASP A 3 -10.14 21.49 -18.52
CA ASP A 3 -9.74 22.38 -19.60
C ASP A 3 -8.63 23.24 -19.02
N SER A 4 -7.38 22.80 -19.19
CA SER A 4 -6.17 23.59 -18.94
C SER A 4 -6.00 24.65 -20.02
N ASP A 5 -7.07 25.36 -20.37
CA ASP A 5 -7.05 26.53 -21.25
C ASP A 5 -6.54 27.75 -20.46
N SER A 6 -5.42 27.57 -19.77
CA SER A 6 -4.51 28.67 -19.50
C SER A 6 -3.69 28.86 -20.78
N PRO A 7 -3.91 29.94 -21.55
CA PRO A 7 -3.39 30.08 -22.92
C PRO A 7 -1.85 30.12 -23.04
N ASP A 8 -1.13 30.02 -21.92
CA ASP A 8 0.33 30.10 -21.82
C ASP A 8 1.01 28.80 -21.34
N ALA A 9 0.27 27.74 -20.98
CA ALA A 9 0.90 26.47 -20.61
C ALA A 9 1.45 25.75 -21.87
N PRO A 10 2.73 25.34 -21.89
CA PRO A 10 3.26 24.57 -23.00
C PRO A 10 2.45 23.27 -23.15
N GLY A 11 2.08 22.92 -24.39
CA GLY A 11 1.49 21.60 -24.66
C GLY A 11 2.47 20.46 -24.35
N PRO A 12 2.01 19.20 -24.30
CA PRO A 12 2.84 18.08 -23.84
C PRO A 12 4.12 17.97 -24.66
N ASN A 13 5.22 17.63 -24.01
CA ASN A 13 6.50 17.48 -24.67
C ASN A 13 6.56 16.18 -25.51
N ARG A 14 7.68 15.94 -26.20
CA ARG A 14 7.79 14.76 -27.08
C ARG A 14 7.70 13.43 -26.32
N THR A 15 8.32 13.34 -25.15
CA THR A 15 8.28 12.13 -24.30
C THR A 15 6.85 11.82 -23.90
N GLU A 16 6.13 12.81 -23.40
CA GLU A 16 4.73 12.69 -22.95
C GLU A 16 3.77 12.33 -24.09
N GLN A 17 3.94 12.94 -25.27
CA GLN A 17 3.17 12.56 -26.47
C GLN A 17 3.44 11.11 -26.87
N THR A 18 4.71 10.69 -26.87
CA THR A 18 5.11 9.33 -27.24
C THR A 18 4.53 8.31 -26.27
N ASP A 19 4.58 8.60 -24.96
CA ASP A 19 3.99 7.75 -23.92
C ASP A 19 2.48 7.62 -24.14
N ARG A 20 1.76 8.74 -24.26
CA ARG A 20 0.31 8.75 -24.53
C ARG A 20 -0.08 7.96 -25.79
N GLU A 21 0.75 7.97 -26.82
CA GLU A 21 0.50 7.24 -28.08
C GLU A 21 0.78 5.74 -28.00
N HIS A 22 1.67 5.30 -27.10
CA HIS A 22 2.26 3.96 -27.17
C HIS A 22 2.19 3.15 -25.87
N VAL A 23 1.80 3.76 -24.75
CA VAL A 23 1.74 3.15 -23.42
C VAL A 23 0.32 3.22 -22.86
N PHE A 24 -0.14 2.12 -22.24
CA PHE A 24 -1.42 2.11 -21.55
C PHE A 24 -1.31 2.85 -20.22
N GLY A 25 -2.15 3.86 -20.00
CA GLY A 25 -2.30 4.46 -18.68
C GLY A 25 -2.97 3.49 -17.71
N THR A 26 -2.45 3.40 -16.49
CA THR A 26 -2.97 2.51 -15.45
C THR A 26 -4.18 3.12 -14.75
N TRP A 27 -5.26 2.36 -14.60
CA TRP A 27 -6.49 2.83 -13.94
C TRP A 27 -7.13 4.07 -14.57
N SER A 28 -6.91 4.27 -15.87
CA SER A 28 -7.37 5.45 -16.60
C SER A 28 -8.21 5.08 -17.81
N TYR A 29 -9.13 5.96 -18.17
CA TYR A 29 -9.64 6.00 -19.54
C TYR A 29 -8.50 6.45 -20.46
N GLN A 30 -8.21 5.66 -21.49
CA GLN A 30 -7.01 5.89 -22.32
C GLN A 30 -7.03 7.25 -23.05
N LYS A 31 -8.23 7.79 -23.34
CA LYS A 31 -8.38 9.15 -23.90
C LYS A 31 -7.95 10.26 -22.93
N ASP A 32 -8.03 10.00 -21.62
CA ASP A 32 -7.80 10.95 -20.52
C ASP A 32 -6.39 10.80 -19.93
N VAL A 33 -5.57 9.89 -20.45
CA VAL A 33 -4.17 9.73 -20.06
C VAL A 33 -3.38 10.97 -20.46
N ALA A 34 -2.79 11.63 -19.46
CA ALA A 34 -1.96 12.82 -19.58
C ALA A 34 -0.72 12.63 -18.70
N PRO A 35 0.32 11.94 -19.19
CA PRO A 35 1.53 11.70 -18.43
C PRO A 35 2.35 12.99 -18.30
N THR A 36 2.99 13.18 -17.16
CA THR A 36 3.96 14.26 -16.92
C THR A 36 5.35 13.65 -16.85
N GLU A 37 6.29 14.15 -17.65
CA GLU A 37 7.68 13.67 -17.62
C GLU A 37 8.39 14.17 -16.36
N VAL A 38 8.88 13.23 -15.54
CA VAL A 38 9.79 13.49 -14.42
C VAL A 38 11.22 13.36 -14.91
N VAL A 39 12.04 14.40 -14.69
CA VAL A 39 13.42 14.48 -15.19
C VAL A 39 14.47 14.34 -14.09
N ASP A 40 14.07 14.57 -12.84
CA ASP A 40 14.94 14.44 -11.66
C ASP A 40 14.12 14.05 -10.43
N ALA A 41 14.74 13.34 -9.49
CA ALA A 41 14.15 13.06 -8.20
C ALA A 41 15.26 12.85 -7.15
N ASP A 42 15.17 13.56 -6.03
CA ASP A 42 16.17 13.60 -4.97
C ASP A 42 15.51 13.79 -3.61
N GLY A 43 15.98 13.06 -2.60
CA GLY A 43 15.44 13.10 -1.24
C GLY A 43 13.95 12.78 -1.24
N VAL A 44 13.12 13.72 -0.79
CA VAL A 44 11.66 13.59 -0.79
C VAL A 44 10.99 14.34 -1.94
N ARG A 45 11.73 14.71 -2.99
CA ARG A 45 11.25 15.57 -4.09
C ARG A 45 11.41 14.95 -5.46
N PHE A 46 10.62 15.43 -6.41
CA PHE A 46 10.80 15.17 -7.83
C PHE A 46 10.52 16.41 -8.67
N THR A 47 11.19 16.51 -9.82
CA THR A 47 11.11 17.66 -10.72
C THR A 47 10.61 17.22 -12.09
N THR A 48 9.63 17.95 -12.64
CA THR A 48 9.07 17.71 -13.97
C THR A 48 9.89 18.37 -15.07
N ALA A 49 9.66 17.97 -16.32
CA ALA A 49 10.31 18.55 -17.49
C ALA A 49 10.03 20.05 -17.69
N ASP A 50 8.90 20.54 -17.16
CA ASP A 50 8.51 21.95 -17.19
C ASP A 50 9.19 22.79 -16.09
N GLY A 51 9.88 22.12 -15.16
CA GLY A 51 10.66 22.75 -14.09
C GLY A 51 9.93 22.89 -12.76
N ASP A 52 8.73 22.33 -12.64
CA ASP A 52 8.01 22.27 -11.36
C ASP A 52 8.66 21.23 -10.44
N GLU A 53 8.85 21.61 -9.19
CA GLU A 53 9.36 20.73 -8.15
C GLU A 53 8.24 20.42 -7.16
N TYR A 54 8.09 19.14 -6.81
CA TYR A 54 7.07 18.68 -5.89
C TYR A 54 7.70 17.94 -4.72
N LEU A 55 7.31 18.30 -3.50
CA LEU A 55 7.48 17.48 -2.31
C LEU A 55 6.55 16.27 -2.42
N ASP A 56 7.13 15.07 -2.40
CA ASP A 56 6.40 13.81 -2.46
C ASP A 56 5.83 13.42 -1.10
N PHE A 57 4.59 13.83 -0.84
CA PHE A 57 3.94 13.60 0.43
C PHE A 57 3.19 12.26 0.53
N SER A 58 3.31 11.42 -0.50
CA SER A 58 2.67 10.08 -0.55
C SER A 58 3.63 8.94 -0.91
N SER A 59 4.94 9.23 -1.02
CA SER A 59 5.94 8.30 -1.53
C SER A 59 5.49 7.67 -2.86
N GLN A 60 4.93 8.49 -3.74
CA GLN A 60 4.23 8.11 -4.97
C GLN A 60 3.03 7.19 -4.66
N LEU A 61 3.16 5.89 -4.92
CA LEU A 61 2.14 4.88 -4.60
C LEU A 61 2.46 4.18 -3.28
N MET A 62 2.84 4.98 -2.26
CA MET A 62 3.19 4.56 -0.90
C MET A 62 4.33 3.53 -0.92
N CYS A 63 5.36 3.76 -1.76
CA CYS A 63 6.43 2.80 -1.99
C CYS A 63 7.86 3.35 -1.91
N SER A 64 8.06 4.65 -2.17
CA SER A 64 9.36 5.32 -2.05
C SER A 64 9.74 5.61 -0.58
N ASN A 65 9.77 4.57 0.27
CA ASN A 65 10.03 4.72 1.71
C ASN A 65 11.40 5.34 2.01
N LEU A 66 12.40 5.12 1.16
CA LEU A 66 13.77 5.66 1.33
C LEU A 66 13.96 7.04 0.69
N GLY A 67 12.91 7.60 0.08
CA GLY A 67 13.04 8.73 -0.83
C GLY A 67 13.64 8.31 -2.17
N HIS A 68 14.00 9.31 -2.97
CA HIS A 68 14.37 9.13 -4.38
C HIS A 68 15.88 9.04 -4.64
N SER A 69 16.72 9.27 -3.63
CA SER A 69 18.20 9.25 -3.75
C SER A 69 18.97 8.39 -2.74
N ALA A 70 18.45 7.19 -2.42
CA ALA A 70 19.15 6.16 -1.66
C ALA A 70 20.28 5.48 -2.46
N ASP A 71 21.43 6.16 -2.56
CA ASP A 71 22.63 5.72 -3.30
C ASP A 71 23.06 4.28 -2.95
N ARG A 72 22.97 3.88 -1.67
CA ARG A 72 23.30 2.52 -1.22
C ARG A 72 22.52 1.45 -2.01
N VAL A 73 21.23 1.69 -2.26
CA VAL A 73 20.36 0.74 -2.95
C VAL A 73 20.67 0.72 -4.45
N ALA A 74 20.89 1.91 -5.04
CA ALA A 74 21.28 2.03 -6.44
C ALA A 74 22.62 1.34 -6.73
N ASP A 75 23.62 1.55 -5.88
CA ASP A 75 24.94 0.92 -5.97
C ASP A 75 24.85 -0.60 -5.83
N ALA A 76 24.10 -1.10 -4.84
CA ALA A 76 23.88 -2.54 -4.64
C ALA A 76 23.24 -3.22 -5.86
N VAL A 77 22.26 -2.55 -6.50
CA VAL A 77 21.64 -3.02 -7.75
C VAL A 77 22.67 -3.05 -8.88
N ALA A 78 23.42 -1.98 -9.06
CA ALA A 78 24.42 -1.86 -10.13
C ALA A 78 25.52 -2.91 -10.00
N ASP A 79 26.04 -3.11 -8.79
CA ASP A 79 27.11 -4.07 -8.51
C ASP A 79 26.61 -5.50 -8.68
N GLN A 80 25.43 -5.83 -8.17
CA GLN A 80 24.85 -7.16 -8.36
C GLN A 80 24.58 -7.45 -9.85
N MET A 81 24.16 -6.46 -10.64
CA MET A 81 23.96 -6.62 -12.09
C MET A 81 25.28 -6.87 -12.84
N ARG A 82 26.39 -6.26 -12.40
CA ARG A 82 27.72 -6.50 -12.96
C ARG A 82 28.26 -7.89 -12.60
N GLU A 83 27.97 -8.37 -11.40
CA GLU A 83 28.39 -9.69 -10.93
C GLU A 83 27.55 -10.81 -11.58
N ALA A 84 26.23 -10.72 -11.46
CA ALA A 84 25.29 -11.70 -11.95
C ALA A 84 23.92 -11.05 -12.19
N ALA A 85 23.72 -10.48 -13.38
CA ALA A 85 22.44 -9.86 -13.75
C ALA A 85 21.25 -10.80 -13.55
N TYR A 86 21.40 -12.08 -13.91
CA TYR A 86 20.35 -13.07 -13.75
C TYR A 86 20.93 -14.48 -13.60
N VAL A 87 20.33 -15.26 -12.69
CA VAL A 87 20.51 -16.71 -12.58
C VAL A 87 19.13 -17.36 -12.41
N ALA A 88 18.95 -18.58 -12.93
CA ALA A 88 17.67 -19.28 -12.80
C ALA A 88 17.33 -19.57 -11.32
N PRO A 89 16.04 -19.64 -10.93
CA PRO A 89 15.64 -19.83 -9.53
C PRO A 89 16.15 -21.11 -8.84
N SER A 90 16.65 -22.10 -9.58
CA SER A 90 17.32 -23.30 -9.03
C SER A 90 18.74 -23.03 -8.54
N TYR A 91 19.31 -21.87 -8.86
CA TYR A 91 20.60 -21.38 -8.36
C TYR A 91 20.35 -20.26 -7.33
N THR A 92 21.40 -19.90 -6.60
CA THR A 92 21.34 -18.84 -5.59
C THR A 92 22.48 -17.84 -5.76
N THR A 93 22.30 -16.67 -5.16
CA THR A 93 23.34 -15.65 -4.93
C THR A 93 23.44 -15.40 -3.42
N GLU A 94 24.50 -14.73 -2.98
CA GLU A 94 24.64 -14.29 -1.58
C GLU A 94 23.48 -13.36 -1.19
N ALA A 95 23.16 -12.37 -2.03
CA ALA A 95 22.05 -11.45 -1.81
C ALA A 95 20.70 -12.16 -1.60
N ARG A 96 20.41 -13.23 -2.35
CA ARG A 96 19.17 -14.00 -2.18
C ARG A 96 19.12 -14.72 -0.83
N ALA A 97 20.21 -15.35 -0.41
CA ALA A 97 20.29 -16.03 0.87
C ALA A 97 20.18 -15.03 2.03
N ARG A 98 20.93 -13.93 1.93
CA ARG A 98 20.99 -12.86 2.92
C ARG A 98 19.65 -12.15 3.09
N LEU A 99 18.93 -11.85 2.00
CA LEU A 99 17.59 -11.28 2.10
C LEU A 99 16.62 -12.25 2.78
N GLY A 100 16.71 -13.55 2.49
CA GLY A 100 15.90 -14.56 3.17
C GLY A 100 16.12 -14.58 4.68
N GLU A 101 17.38 -14.51 5.12
CA GLU A 101 17.76 -14.42 6.53
C GLU A 101 17.26 -13.12 7.17
N MET A 102 17.53 -11.96 6.55
CA MET A 102 17.09 -10.66 7.07
C MET A 102 15.57 -10.54 7.18
N LEU A 103 14.82 -11.11 6.23
CA LEU A 103 13.37 -11.13 6.30
C LEU A 103 12.87 -11.98 7.46
N ALA A 104 13.49 -13.13 7.75
CA ALA A 104 13.15 -13.93 8.93
C ALA A 104 13.53 -13.26 10.27
N GLU A 105 14.47 -12.31 10.26
CA GLU A 105 14.83 -11.53 11.45
C GLU A 105 13.88 -10.37 11.75
N VAL A 106 13.36 -9.70 10.70
CA VAL A 106 12.57 -8.47 10.86
C VAL A 106 11.06 -8.73 10.92
N THR A 107 10.60 -9.86 10.40
CA THR A 107 9.17 -10.21 10.42
C THR A 107 8.74 -10.70 11.81
N PRO A 108 7.47 -10.55 12.16
CA PRO A 108 6.97 -10.96 13.48
C PRO A 108 7.04 -12.48 13.71
N GLY A 109 7.18 -12.85 14.97
CA GLY A 109 7.12 -14.25 15.43
C GLY A 109 8.29 -15.10 14.92
N ASP A 110 7.96 -16.25 14.35
CA ASP A 110 8.93 -17.24 13.84
C ASP A 110 8.84 -17.47 12.33
N LEU A 111 8.24 -16.53 11.59
CA LEU A 111 8.17 -16.54 10.12
C LEU A 111 9.55 -16.75 9.51
N THR A 112 9.73 -17.81 8.71
CA THR A 112 11.09 -18.31 8.42
C THR A 112 11.40 -18.57 6.95
N LYS A 113 10.38 -18.85 6.11
CA LYS A 113 10.60 -19.27 4.72
C LYS A 113 9.95 -18.32 3.74
N THR A 114 10.77 -17.67 2.92
CA THR A 114 10.31 -16.67 1.94
C THR A 114 10.26 -17.23 0.52
N PHE A 115 9.12 -17.02 -0.14
CA PHE A 115 9.00 -17.04 -1.59
C PHE A 115 9.12 -15.62 -2.15
N PHE A 116 10.03 -15.40 -3.10
CA PHE A 116 10.21 -14.10 -3.75
C PHE A 116 9.41 -14.03 -5.06
N SER A 117 8.65 -12.94 -5.22
CA SER A 117 7.88 -12.59 -6.41
C SER A 117 8.35 -11.27 -7.02
N THR A 118 7.75 -10.80 -8.12
CA THR A 118 8.12 -9.50 -8.73
C THR A 118 7.26 -8.33 -8.28
N SER A 119 6.21 -8.58 -7.51
CA SER A 119 5.23 -7.57 -7.12
C SER A 119 4.35 -8.02 -5.94
N GLY A 120 3.69 -7.07 -5.28
CA GLY A 120 2.73 -7.37 -4.21
C GLY A 120 1.55 -8.23 -4.70
N THR A 121 1.07 -8.00 -5.92
CA THR A 121 -0.02 -8.80 -6.52
C THR A 121 0.39 -10.27 -6.69
N GLU A 122 1.62 -10.54 -7.11
CA GLU A 122 2.15 -11.92 -7.20
C GLU A 122 2.43 -12.53 -5.82
N ALA A 123 2.83 -11.72 -4.83
CA ALA A 123 2.95 -12.19 -3.45
C ALA A 123 1.58 -12.65 -2.90
N ILE A 124 0.50 -11.93 -3.21
CA ILE A 124 -0.86 -12.35 -2.83
C ILE A 124 -1.26 -13.65 -3.55
N GLU A 125 -0.95 -13.81 -4.83
CA GLU A 125 -1.19 -15.07 -5.56
C GLU A 125 -0.45 -16.26 -4.90
N ALA A 126 0.78 -16.04 -4.46
CA ALA A 126 1.55 -17.05 -3.73
C ALA A 126 0.90 -17.37 -2.38
N ALA A 127 0.54 -16.36 -1.58
CA ALA A 127 -0.10 -16.54 -0.27
C ALA A 127 -1.44 -17.32 -0.36
N ILE A 128 -2.30 -16.98 -1.33
CA ILE A 128 -3.55 -17.70 -1.60
C ILE A 128 -3.26 -19.18 -1.90
N LYS A 129 -2.27 -19.46 -2.74
CA LYS A 129 -1.92 -20.84 -3.11
C LYS A 129 -1.29 -21.61 -1.95
N ILE A 130 -0.39 -20.99 -1.20
CA ILE A 130 0.23 -21.58 -0.01
C ILE A 130 -0.84 -21.97 1.00
N ALA A 131 -1.75 -21.06 1.36
CA ALA A 131 -2.82 -21.33 2.30
C ALA A 131 -3.70 -22.52 1.85
N ARG A 132 -4.08 -22.55 0.56
CA ARG A 132 -4.89 -23.63 -0.02
C ARG A 132 -4.16 -24.97 -0.07
N PHE A 133 -2.87 -24.98 -0.39
CA PHE A 133 -2.07 -26.21 -0.45
C PHE A 133 -1.83 -26.78 0.95
N TYR A 134 -1.48 -25.92 1.91
CA TYR A 134 -1.23 -26.31 3.30
C TYR A 134 -2.48 -26.87 3.98
N THR A 135 -3.61 -26.16 3.91
CA THR A 135 -4.83 -26.54 4.61
C THR A 135 -5.67 -27.58 3.85
N GLY A 136 -5.48 -27.72 2.53
CA GLY A 136 -6.37 -28.47 1.63
C GLY A 136 -7.74 -27.81 1.40
N LYS A 137 -7.99 -26.66 2.03
CA LYS A 137 -9.24 -25.88 1.96
C LYS A 137 -9.20 -24.94 0.75
N ARG A 138 -10.37 -24.41 0.35
CA ARG A 138 -10.50 -23.70 -0.95
C ARG A 138 -10.84 -22.23 -0.82
N LYS A 139 -11.54 -21.84 0.25
CA LYS A 139 -12.09 -20.49 0.35
C LYS A 139 -11.11 -19.53 1.01
N ILE A 140 -11.11 -18.29 0.57
CA ILE A 140 -10.38 -17.18 1.19
C ILE A 140 -11.42 -16.13 1.58
N VAL A 141 -11.45 -15.77 2.86
CA VAL A 141 -12.22 -14.62 3.35
C VAL A 141 -11.32 -13.40 3.25
N SER A 142 -11.81 -12.36 2.58
CA SER A 142 -11.17 -11.04 2.46
C SER A 142 -12.22 -9.99 2.82
N ARG A 143 -11.88 -8.70 2.85
CA ARG A 143 -12.82 -7.67 3.30
C ARG A 143 -13.29 -6.75 2.19
N TYR A 144 -14.46 -6.14 2.35
CA TYR A 144 -14.78 -4.90 1.62
C TYR A 144 -13.75 -3.81 1.96
N ARG A 145 -13.59 -2.81 1.07
CA ARG A 145 -12.59 -1.73 1.19
C ARG A 145 -11.12 -2.20 1.25
N SER A 146 -10.80 -3.48 1.12
CA SER A 146 -9.40 -3.94 0.98
C SER A 146 -8.83 -3.66 -0.42
N TYR A 147 -7.50 -3.66 -0.55
CA TYR A 147 -6.81 -3.73 -1.84
C TYR A 147 -5.62 -4.69 -1.78
N HIS A 148 -5.65 -5.71 -2.64
CA HIS A 148 -4.65 -6.77 -2.69
C HIS A 148 -4.05 -6.95 -4.09
N GLY A 149 -4.15 -5.92 -4.95
CA GLY A 149 -3.56 -5.92 -6.30
C GLY A 149 -4.56 -6.16 -7.43
N ALA A 150 -4.02 -6.52 -8.60
CA ALA A 150 -4.69 -6.42 -9.89
C ALA A 150 -4.55 -7.65 -10.80
N THR A 151 -3.78 -8.68 -10.42
CA THR A 151 -3.84 -9.98 -11.11
C THR A 151 -5.18 -10.64 -10.84
N TYR A 152 -5.58 -11.61 -11.67
CA TYR A 152 -6.94 -12.14 -11.59
C TYR A 152 -7.27 -12.80 -10.24
N GLY A 153 -6.32 -13.46 -9.57
CA GLY A 153 -6.53 -14.00 -8.23
C GLY A 153 -6.51 -12.92 -7.15
N SER A 154 -5.55 -12.00 -7.21
CA SER A 154 -5.41 -10.95 -6.20
C SER A 154 -6.52 -9.90 -6.27
N ILE A 155 -6.96 -9.50 -7.47
CA ILE A 155 -8.10 -8.60 -7.65
C ILE A 155 -9.40 -9.26 -7.18
N SER A 156 -9.49 -10.59 -7.23
CA SER A 156 -10.66 -11.29 -6.68
C SER A 156 -10.77 -11.11 -5.16
N VAL A 157 -9.65 -11.05 -4.45
CA VAL A 157 -9.59 -10.81 -2.99
C VAL A 157 -9.58 -9.32 -2.62
N THR A 158 -9.39 -8.40 -3.55
CA THR A 158 -9.60 -6.94 -3.35
C THR A 158 -11.06 -6.57 -3.00
N GLY A 159 -11.30 -5.58 -2.16
CA GLY A 159 -12.62 -5.07 -1.74
C GLY A 159 -13.01 -3.72 -2.35
N ASP A 160 -12.18 -3.22 -3.26
CA ASP A 160 -12.24 -1.93 -3.96
C ASP A 160 -13.17 -1.96 -5.20
N PRO A 161 -13.77 -0.82 -5.62
CA PRO A 161 -14.61 -0.71 -6.83
C PRO A 161 -13.95 -1.20 -8.13
N ARG A 162 -12.62 -1.07 -8.25
CA ARG A 162 -11.81 -1.54 -9.38
C ARG A 162 -11.91 -3.05 -9.61
N ARG A 163 -12.34 -3.82 -8.62
CA ARG A 163 -12.59 -5.26 -8.77
C ARG A 163 -13.81 -5.55 -9.64
N LEU A 164 -14.87 -4.74 -9.57
CA LEU A 164 -16.18 -5.07 -10.16
C LEU A 164 -16.11 -5.42 -11.65
N PRO A 165 -15.35 -4.70 -12.50
CA PRO A 165 -15.23 -5.05 -13.92
C PRO A 165 -14.49 -6.38 -14.18
N ALA A 166 -13.72 -6.89 -13.22
CA ALA A 166 -12.99 -8.16 -13.33
C ALA A 166 -13.84 -9.36 -12.88
N GLU A 167 -15.08 -9.17 -12.45
CA GLU A 167 -15.98 -10.26 -12.07
C GLU A 167 -16.53 -11.04 -13.28
N PRO A 168 -16.80 -12.36 -13.14
CA PRO A 168 -16.56 -13.18 -11.95
C PRO A 168 -15.05 -13.38 -11.71
N GLY A 169 -14.63 -13.38 -10.44
CA GLY A 169 -13.25 -13.65 -10.04
C GLY A 169 -12.91 -15.14 -9.95
N ILE A 170 -11.78 -15.48 -9.34
CA ILE A 170 -11.45 -16.87 -9.00
C ILE A 170 -12.48 -17.44 -8.00
N PRO A 171 -12.84 -18.74 -8.08
CA PRO A 171 -13.81 -19.32 -7.18
C PRO A 171 -13.30 -19.39 -5.73
N GLY A 172 -14.23 -19.36 -4.78
CA GLY A 172 -13.94 -19.49 -3.35
C GLY A 172 -13.34 -18.22 -2.75
N VAL A 173 -13.79 -17.04 -3.16
CA VAL A 173 -13.47 -15.78 -2.48
C VAL A 173 -14.75 -15.21 -1.89
N ILE A 174 -14.68 -14.84 -0.61
CA ILE A 174 -15.80 -14.28 0.16
C ILE A 174 -15.40 -12.91 0.67
N LYS A 175 -16.35 -11.98 0.70
CA LYS A 175 -16.17 -10.63 1.24
C LYS A 175 -16.89 -10.50 2.58
N ALA A 176 -16.11 -10.29 3.62
CA ALA A 176 -16.58 -9.92 4.94
C ALA A 176 -16.66 -8.39 5.08
N PRO A 177 -17.40 -7.90 6.10
CA PRO A 177 -17.35 -6.50 6.50
C PRO A 177 -15.94 -6.06 6.93
N ASP A 178 -15.73 -4.76 7.07
CA ASP A 178 -14.42 -4.12 7.23
C ASP A 178 -14.36 -3.24 8.49
N PRO A 179 -13.15 -2.87 8.99
CA PRO A 179 -12.99 -2.19 10.26
C PRO A 179 -13.22 -0.66 10.19
N TYR A 180 -14.00 -0.17 9.23
CA TYR A 180 -14.16 1.27 9.01
C TYR A 180 -15.13 1.92 10.02
N ALA A 181 -14.62 2.32 11.19
CA ALA A 181 -15.42 2.91 12.25
C ALA A 181 -16.21 4.18 11.83
N TYR A 182 -15.61 5.02 10.98
CA TYR A 182 -16.24 6.28 10.57
C TYR A 182 -17.37 6.09 9.54
N GLY A 183 -17.36 5.07 8.68
CA GLY A 183 -18.39 4.99 7.61
C GLY A 183 -18.92 3.60 7.29
N SER A 184 -18.69 2.60 8.15
CA SER A 184 -19.40 1.32 8.10
C SER A 184 -20.61 1.32 9.04
N THR A 185 -21.60 0.48 8.71
CA THR A 185 -22.82 0.30 9.52
C THR A 185 -22.61 -0.59 10.73
N LEU A 186 -21.57 -1.44 10.69
CA LEU A 186 -21.13 -2.28 11.79
C LEU A 186 -19.95 -1.60 12.47
N ASP A 187 -19.92 -1.63 13.79
CA ASP A 187 -18.71 -1.32 14.54
C ASP A 187 -17.60 -2.33 14.17
N PRO A 188 -16.31 -1.93 14.20
CA PRO A 188 -15.22 -2.85 13.87
C PRO A 188 -15.26 -4.15 14.67
N MET A 189 -15.61 -4.14 15.96
CA MET A 189 -15.66 -5.39 16.74
C MET A 189 -16.88 -6.25 16.38
N GLU A 190 -18.03 -5.63 16.08
CA GLU A 190 -19.19 -6.36 15.54
C GLU A 190 -18.88 -7.02 14.19
N SER A 191 -18.02 -6.39 13.38
CA SER A 191 -17.58 -6.99 12.12
C SER A 191 -16.75 -8.27 12.32
N VAL A 192 -15.96 -8.36 13.40
CA VAL A 192 -15.18 -9.58 13.72
C VAL A 192 -16.11 -10.71 14.17
N GLU A 193 -17.10 -10.41 15.00
CA GLU A 193 -18.10 -11.39 15.43
C GLU A 193 -18.94 -11.90 14.25
N TYR A 194 -19.25 -11.03 13.28
CA TYR A 194 -19.89 -11.46 12.04
C TYR A 194 -18.96 -12.34 11.18
N ILE A 195 -17.65 -12.07 11.17
CA ILE A 195 -16.67 -12.94 10.50
C ILE A 195 -16.64 -14.32 11.16
N ASP A 196 -16.72 -14.39 12.49
CA ASP A 196 -16.80 -15.66 13.24
C ASP A 196 -18.02 -16.49 12.79
N GLU A 197 -19.20 -15.87 12.77
CA GLU A 197 -20.43 -16.49 12.25
C GLU A 197 -20.26 -16.93 10.79
N MET A 198 -19.66 -16.10 9.93
CA MET A 198 -19.40 -16.46 8.55
C MET A 198 -18.50 -17.69 8.42
N LEU A 199 -17.43 -17.79 9.21
CA LEU A 199 -16.54 -18.95 9.19
C LEU A 199 -17.27 -20.22 9.63
N GLU A 200 -18.12 -20.14 10.67
CA GLU A 200 -18.96 -21.26 11.10
C GLU A 200 -19.88 -21.75 9.98
N LEU A 201 -20.57 -20.82 9.30
CA LEU A 201 -21.53 -21.12 8.23
C LEU A 201 -20.87 -21.66 6.95
N GLU A 202 -19.66 -21.22 6.65
CA GLU A 202 -18.86 -21.73 5.53
C GLU A 202 -18.27 -23.12 5.84
N GLY A 203 -18.25 -23.52 7.11
CA GLY A 203 -17.73 -24.80 7.61
C GLY A 203 -16.23 -24.95 7.37
N ASP A 204 -15.75 -26.20 7.41
CA ASP A 204 -14.33 -26.56 7.25
C ASP A 204 -13.84 -26.43 5.78
N THR A 205 -14.04 -25.26 5.17
CA THR A 205 -13.73 -24.99 3.76
C THR A 205 -12.90 -23.73 3.53
N VAL A 206 -12.69 -22.92 4.58
CA VAL A 206 -11.92 -21.66 4.55
C VAL A 206 -10.46 -21.91 4.88
N ALA A 207 -9.58 -21.65 3.90
CA ALA A 207 -8.14 -21.80 4.04
C ALA A 207 -7.51 -20.66 4.83
N ALA A 208 -7.99 -19.44 4.63
CA ALA A 208 -7.43 -18.26 5.28
C ALA A 208 -8.40 -17.08 5.32
N VAL A 209 -8.16 -16.21 6.30
CA VAL A 209 -8.61 -14.82 6.35
C VAL A 209 -7.43 -13.94 5.91
N LEU A 210 -7.64 -13.15 4.85
CA LEU A 210 -6.65 -12.23 4.28
C LEU A 210 -7.05 -10.78 4.57
N VAL A 211 -6.15 -10.04 5.21
CA VAL A 211 -6.36 -8.64 5.59
C VAL A 211 -5.09 -7.81 5.43
N GLU A 212 -5.22 -6.55 5.06
CA GLU A 212 -4.23 -5.53 5.43
C GLU A 212 -4.42 -5.23 6.94
N PRO A 213 -3.38 -5.22 7.79
CA PRO A 213 -3.52 -4.83 9.20
C PRO A 213 -4.13 -3.44 9.35
N ILE A 214 -3.65 -2.50 8.53
CA ILE A 214 -4.23 -1.17 8.32
C ILE A 214 -4.55 -1.06 6.83
N VAL A 215 -5.82 -0.89 6.47
CA VAL A 215 -6.22 -0.81 5.06
C VAL A 215 -5.62 0.44 4.43
N GLY A 216 -4.81 0.30 3.39
CA GLY A 216 -4.11 1.43 2.80
C GLY A 216 -4.96 2.20 1.80
N SER A 217 -5.10 1.63 0.60
CA SER A 217 -5.60 2.35 -0.58
C SER A 217 -6.97 2.98 -0.35
N ASN A 218 -7.91 2.29 0.31
CA ASN A 218 -9.27 2.80 0.51
C ASN A 218 -9.43 3.63 1.80
N GLY A 219 -8.37 4.37 2.16
CA GLY A 219 -8.45 5.45 3.13
C GLY A 219 -7.82 5.19 4.48
N ILE A 220 -6.72 4.41 4.61
CA ILE A 220 -5.97 4.33 5.87
C ILE A 220 -6.85 3.93 7.07
N LEU A 221 -7.50 2.78 6.97
CA LEU A 221 -8.47 2.34 7.98
C LEU A 221 -7.74 1.62 9.11
N VAL A 222 -7.50 2.32 10.20
CA VAL A 222 -6.88 1.79 11.42
C VAL A 222 -7.96 1.10 12.27
N PRO A 223 -7.92 -0.23 12.45
CA PRO A 223 -8.86 -0.90 13.32
C PRO A 223 -8.55 -0.61 14.82
N PRO A 224 -9.50 -0.83 15.74
CA PRO A 224 -9.21 -0.86 17.18
C PRO A 224 -8.12 -1.88 17.53
N ALA A 225 -7.40 -1.65 18.62
CA ALA A 225 -6.24 -2.46 19.01
C ALA A 225 -6.58 -3.95 19.17
N GLU A 226 -7.81 -4.26 19.63
CA GLU A 226 -8.30 -5.61 19.89
C GLU A 226 -8.75 -6.34 18.61
N TYR A 227 -8.94 -5.64 17.50
CA TYR A 227 -9.53 -6.19 16.28
C TYR A 227 -8.67 -7.29 15.66
N LEU A 228 -7.40 -6.99 15.36
CA LEU A 228 -6.52 -7.94 14.66
C LEU A 228 -6.17 -9.14 15.54
N PRO A 229 -5.90 -8.99 16.86
CA PRO A 229 -5.79 -10.13 17.78
C PRO A 229 -7.03 -11.02 17.77
N ARG A 230 -8.23 -10.44 17.93
CA ARG A 230 -9.49 -11.22 17.93
C ARG A 230 -9.72 -11.90 16.58
N LEU A 231 -9.41 -11.24 15.46
CA LEU A 231 -9.55 -11.83 14.13
C LEU A 231 -8.62 -13.03 13.93
N LYS A 232 -7.39 -13.00 14.48
CA LYS A 232 -6.47 -14.14 14.47
C LYS A 232 -7.08 -15.33 15.23
N GLU A 233 -7.57 -15.09 16.44
CA GLU A 233 -8.23 -16.12 17.26
C GLU A 233 -9.40 -16.75 16.50
N VAL A 234 -10.30 -15.93 15.96
CA VAL A 234 -11.44 -16.37 15.15
C VAL A 234 -10.97 -17.21 13.95
N ALA A 235 -9.98 -16.76 13.18
CA ALA A 235 -9.47 -17.55 12.06
C ALA A 235 -8.97 -18.93 12.51
N HIS A 236 -8.19 -18.97 13.59
CA HIS A 236 -7.58 -20.19 14.12
C HIS A 236 -8.59 -21.17 14.73
N ASP A 237 -9.64 -20.67 15.40
CA ASP A 237 -10.72 -21.49 15.97
C ASP A 237 -11.46 -22.30 14.88
N HIS A 238 -11.52 -21.78 13.65
CA HIS A 238 -12.08 -22.46 12.48
C HIS A 238 -11.02 -23.18 11.62
N GLY A 239 -9.79 -23.28 12.11
CA GLY A 239 -8.66 -23.92 11.42
C GLY A 239 -8.27 -23.22 10.11
N ALA A 240 -8.57 -21.93 9.97
CA ALA A 240 -8.10 -21.08 8.88
C ALA A 240 -6.83 -20.33 9.31
N LEU A 241 -6.00 -19.96 8.34
CA LEU A 241 -4.81 -19.15 8.59
C LEU A 241 -5.15 -17.65 8.62
N LEU A 242 -4.33 -16.85 9.28
CA LEU A 242 -4.29 -15.40 9.11
C LEU A 242 -3.18 -15.00 8.14
N ILE A 243 -3.55 -14.31 7.06
CA ILE A 243 -2.61 -13.68 6.12
C ILE A 243 -2.67 -12.17 6.31
N CYS A 244 -1.53 -11.56 6.67
CA CYS A 244 -1.39 -10.11 6.70
C CYS A 244 -0.75 -9.61 5.41
N ASP A 245 -1.47 -8.76 4.69
CA ASP A 245 -0.96 -8.00 3.56
C ASP A 245 -0.28 -6.73 4.05
N GLU A 246 1.05 -6.78 4.09
CA GLU A 246 1.94 -5.71 4.52
C GLU A 246 2.56 -4.97 3.33
N VAL A 247 1.99 -5.11 2.13
CA VAL A 247 2.52 -4.46 0.92
C VAL A 247 2.62 -2.94 1.09
N MET A 248 1.71 -2.30 1.85
CA MET A 248 1.76 -0.86 2.11
C MET A 248 2.32 -0.50 3.50
N SER A 249 1.88 -1.19 4.55
CA SER A 249 2.22 -0.87 5.94
C SER A 249 3.59 -1.38 6.39
N GLY A 250 4.23 -2.27 5.62
CA GLY A 250 5.55 -2.81 5.94
C GLY A 250 6.70 -1.80 5.80
N PHE A 251 7.83 -2.19 6.36
CA PHE A 251 9.12 -1.51 6.33
C PHE A 251 9.08 -0.08 6.88
N GLY A 252 8.57 0.10 8.11
CA GLY A 252 8.69 1.36 8.85
C GLY A 252 7.55 2.34 8.66
N ARG A 253 6.63 2.09 7.72
CA ARG A 253 5.56 3.01 7.35
C ARG A 253 4.69 3.45 8.54
N THR A 254 4.42 2.53 9.46
CA THR A 254 3.62 2.76 10.66
C THR A 254 4.45 3.14 11.89
N GLY A 255 5.76 3.39 11.75
CA GLY A 255 6.68 3.48 12.88
C GLY A 255 7.08 2.12 13.47
N GLU A 256 6.68 1.02 12.84
CA GLU A 256 7.09 -0.35 13.15
C GLU A 256 7.57 -1.07 11.89
N TRP A 257 8.24 -2.22 12.02
CA TRP A 257 8.67 -3.01 10.85
C TRP A 257 7.47 -3.43 10.00
N PHE A 258 6.38 -3.86 10.62
CA PHE A 258 5.16 -4.28 9.95
C PHE A 258 3.91 -3.71 10.64
N GLY A 259 2.82 -3.50 9.90
CA GLY A 259 1.56 -3.00 10.43
C GLY A 259 0.94 -3.92 11.48
N CYS A 260 1.16 -5.23 11.40
CA CYS A 260 0.72 -6.19 12.43
C CYS A 260 1.48 -6.06 13.76
N ASP A 261 2.71 -5.50 13.76
CA ASP A 261 3.48 -5.23 14.98
C ASP A 261 2.80 -4.16 15.85
N VAL A 262 2.13 -3.18 15.22
CA VAL A 262 1.32 -2.15 15.90
C VAL A 262 0.27 -2.79 16.82
N PHE A 263 -0.23 -3.97 16.45
CA PHE A 263 -1.25 -4.72 17.19
C PHE A 263 -0.67 -5.89 17.99
N GLY A 264 0.65 -6.11 17.96
CA GLY A 264 1.30 -7.25 18.61
C GLY A 264 0.84 -8.60 18.07
N VAL A 265 0.54 -8.70 16.76
CA VAL A 265 0.01 -9.92 16.14
C VAL A 265 1.04 -10.58 15.24
N GLU A 266 1.28 -11.87 15.49
CA GLU A 266 2.09 -12.74 14.63
C GLU A 266 1.18 -13.51 13.65
N PRO A 267 1.10 -13.16 12.36
CA PRO A 267 0.30 -13.90 11.38
C PRO A 267 0.99 -15.20 10.91
N ASP A 268 0.24 -16.08 10.23
CA ASP A 268 0.80 -17.31 9.67
C ASP A 268 1.56 -17.06 8.36
N ILE A 269 1.12 -16.04 7.60
CA ILE A 269 1.69 -15.63 6.33
C ILE A 269 1.71 -14.10 6.26
N VAL A 270 2.83 -13.53 5.79
CA VAL A 270 2.94 -12.11 5.45
C VAL A 270 3.24 -11.95 3.97
N THR A 271 2.53 -11.03 3.30
CA THR A 271 2.89 -10.56 1.95
C THR A 271 3.46 -9.17 1.99
N MET A 272 4.47 -8.89 1.17
CA MET A 272 5.20 -7.64 1.21
C MET A 272 5.73 -7.27 -0.19
N ALA A 273 5.91 -5.97 -0.45
CA ALA A 273 6.51 -5.38 -1.65
C ALA A 273 6.90 -3.93 -1.34
N LYS A 274 6.85 -3.01 -2.32
CA LYS A 274 6.97 -1.55 -2.13
C LYS A 274 8.19 -1.15 -1.28
N GLY A 275 7.98 -0.84 0.00
CA GLY A 275 9.02 -0.52 0.97
C GLY A 275 10.10 -1.60 1.09
N LEU A 276 9.84 -2.85 0.69
CA LEU A 276 10.82 -3.93 0.64
C LEU A 276 12.11 -3.53 -0.09
N THR A 277 12.01 -2.69 -1.12
CA THR A 277 13.15 -2.19 -1.89
C THR A 277 13.20 -0.67 -1.93
N GLY A 278 12.34 0.03 -1.18
CA GLY A 278 12.13 1.47 -1.33
C GLY A 278 11.71 1.87 -2.76
N ALA A 279 11.06 0.95 -3.51
CA ALA A 279 10.73 1.07 -4.93
C ALA A 279 11.90 1.12 -5.94
N TYR A 280 13.15 0.93 -5.51
CA TYR A 280 14.33 0.94 -6.42
C TYR A 280 14.37 -0.25 -7.38
N GLN A 281 13.73 -1.36 -7.01
CA GLN A 281 13.54 -2.53 -7.88
C GLN A 281 12.19 -3.20 -7.63
N PRO A 282 11.51 -3.73 -8.66
CA PRO A 282 10.33 -4.57 -8.47
C PRO A 282 10.67 -5.85 -7.70
N LEU A 283 10.13 -5.97 -6.49
CA LEU A 283 10.22 -7.17 -5.67
C LEU A 283 8.96 -7.29 -4.83
N GLY A 284 8.41 -8.50 -4.79
CA GLY A 284 7.45 -8.91 -3.79
C GLY A 284 7.98 -10.12 -3.02
N ALA A 285 7.39 -10.41 -1.87
CA ALA A 285 7.71 -11.59 -1.10
C ALA A 285 6.50 -12.09 -0.31
N THR A 286 6.47 -13.40 -0.09
CA THR A 286 5.55 -14.09 0.81
C THR A 286 6.37 -14.90 1.78
N ILE A 287 6.32 -14.57 3.06
CA ILE A 287 7.00 -15.33 4.12
C ILE A 287 5.97 -16.10 4.94
N VAL A 288 6.33 -17.30 5.37
CA VAL A 288 5.43 -18.22 6.07
C VAL A 288 6.05 -18.76 7.35
N SER A 289 5.19 -19.18 8.27
CA SER A 289 5.58 -19.82 9.53
C SER A 289 6.25 -21.19 9.31
N PRO A 290 6.99 -21.72 10.29
CA PRO A 290 7.71 -22.98 10.15
C PRO A 290 6.79 -24.16 9.83
N SER A 291 5.58 -24.21 10.42
CA SER A 291 4.62 -25.29 10.17
C SER A 291 4.18 -25.35 8.70
N ILE A 292 4.00 -24.19 8.06
CA ILE A 292 3.68 -24.08 6.64
C ILE A 292 4.89 -24.43 5.78
N ALA A 293 6.09 -23.97 6.18
CA ALA A 293 7.33 -24.29 5.47
C ALA A 293 7.58 -25.81 5.46
N ASP A 294 7.48 -26.46 6.62
CA ASP A 294 7.69 -27.91 6.82
C ASP A 294 6.75 -28.76 5.97
N HIS A 295 5.51 -28.29 5.74
CA HIS A 295 4.57 -28.98 4.85
C HIS A 295 5.14 -29.15 3.43
N PHE A 296 5.90 -28.18 2.93
CA PHE A 296 6.45 -28.20 1.58
C PHE A 296 7.77 -28.98 1.46
N GLU A 297 8.29 -29.57 2.54
CA GLU A 297 9.41 -30.52 2.47
C GLU A 297 8.96 -31.85 1.83
N GLU A 298 7.73 -32.29 2.15
CA GLU A 298 7.15 -33.54 1.63
C GLU A 298 6.10 -33.33 0.52
N ASN A 299 5.62 -32.09 0.34
CA ASN A 299 4.62 -31.73 -0.66
C ASN A 299 5.18 -30.74 -1.68
N MET A 300 5.00 -31.01 -2.97
CA MET A 300 5.51 -30.14 -4.02
C MET A 300 4.87 -28.75 -3.96
N PHE A 301 5.68 -27.71 -3.77
CA PHE A 301 5.24 -26.33 -3.94
C PHE A 301 5.02 -26.02 -5.42
N CYS A 302 3.81 -26.25 -5.91
CA CYS A 302 3.44 -26.08 -7.33
C CYS A 302 3.18 -24.59 -7.66
N HIS A 303 4.20 -23.75 -7.48
CA HIS A 303 4.18 -22.32 -7.76
C HIS A 303 5.61 -21.81 -8.05
N GLY A 304 5.73 -20.80 -8.91
CA GLY A 304 7.01 -20.22 -9.31
C GLY A 304 6.89 -19.43 -10.61
N HIS A 305 7.90 -18.60 -10.90
CA HIS A 305 8.04 -17.84 -12.14
C HIS A 305 9.52 -17.56 -12.43
N THR A 306 9.82 -17.13 -13.65
CA THR A 306 11.19 -16.95 -14.17
C THR A 306 12.06 -16.05 -13.29
N TYR A 307 11.52 -14.93 -12.82
CA TYR A 307 12.26 -13.90 -12.07
C TYR A 307 12.17 -14.05 -10.55
N SER A 308 11.74 -15.21 -10.04
CA SER A 308 11.65 -15.45 -8.60
C SER A 308 13.03 -15.34 -7.96
N GLY A 309 13.19 -14.34 -7.09
CA GLY A 309 14.48 -14.03 -6.45
C GLY A 309 15.52 -13.45 -7.43
N HIS A 310 15.10 -12.59 -8.38
CA HIS A 310 16.01 -11.92 -9.31
C HIS A 310 17.17 -11.24 -8.55
N PRO A 311 18.45 -11.52 -8.88
CA PRO A 311 19.60 -11.06 -8.09
C PRO A 311 19.59 -9.57 -7.77
N ALA A 312 19.39 -8.72 -8.78
CA ALA A 312 19.33 -7.27 -8.59
C ALA A 312 18.22 -6.80 -7.63
N ALA A 313 17.04 -7.43 -7.70
CA ALA A 313 15.91 -7.08 -6.86
C ALA A 313 16.14 -7.49 -5.41
N VAL A 314 16.68 -8.69 -5.17
CA VAL A 314 17.00 -9.13 -3.80
C VAL A 314 18.20 -8.37 -3.21
N ALA A 315 19.17 -7.94 -4.02
CA ALA A 315 20.23 -7.04 -3.58
C ALA A 315 19.69 -5.66 -3.16
N ALA A 316 18.73 -5.11 -3.91
CA ALA A 316 18.01 -3.90 -3.51
C ALA A 316 17.32 -4.08 -2.15
N GLY A 317 16.68 -5.23 -1.92
CA GLY A 317 16.03 -5.55 -0.65
C GLY A 317 17.00 -5.63 0.53
N VAL A 318 18.17 -6.25 0.33
CA VAL A 318 19.24 -6.27 1.35
C VAL A 318 19.67 -4.85 1.69
N ALA A 319 20.01 -4.06 0.68
CA ALA A 319 20.48 -2.68 0.87
C ALA A 319 19.41 -1.81 1.54
N ALA A 320 18.14 -1.97 1.18
CA ALA A 320 17.03 -1.23 1.82
C ALA A 320 16.89 -1.57 3.31
N ILE A 321 16.90 -2.86 3.68
CA ILE A 321 16.82 -3.28 5.09
C ILE A 321 18.03 -2.77 5.90
N GLU A 322 19.22 -2.80 5.31
CA GLU A 322 20.40 -2.21 5.94
C GLU A 322 20.25 -0.71 6.15
N THR A 323 19.78 0.04 5.14
CA THR A 323 19.52 1.48 5.27
C THR A 323 18.50 1.76 6.38
N TYR A 324 17.38 1.06 6.43
CA TYR A 324 16.37 1.23 7.49
C TYR A 324 16.98 1.05 8.90
N ARG A 325 17.88 0.07 9.06
CA ARG A 325 18.56 -0.21 10.34
C ARG A 325 19.63 0.83 10.67
N GLU A 326 20.50 1.15 9.72
CA GLU A 326 21.67 2.02 9.96
C GLU A 326 21.27 3.47 10.17
N GLU A 327 20.23 3.94 9.48
CA GLU A 327 19.71 5.30 9.59
C GLU A 327 18.58 5.43 10.63
N ASN A 328 18.21 4.34 11.31
CA ASN A 328 17.13 4.28 12.31
C ASN A 328 15.78 4.81 11.77
N LEU A 329 15.47 4.53 10.50
CA LEU A 329 14.31 5.13 9.82
C LEU A 329 12.97 4.71 10.40
N ILE A 330 12.89 3.54 11.06
CA ILE A 330 11.64 3.10 11.72
C ILE A 330 11.37 3.94 12.98
N GLU A 331 12.41 4.21 13.78
CA GLU A 331 12.30 5.09 14.95
C GLU A 331 11.92 6.50 14.50
N ARG A 332 12.63 7.02 13.50
CA ARG A 332 12.32 8.34 12.92
C ARG A 332 10.90 8.42 12.39
N ALA A 333 10.41 7.39 11.69
CA ALA A 333 9.03 7.35 11.19
C ALA A 333 8.00 7.33 12.33
N ARG A 334 8.34 6.80 13.51
CA ARG A 334 7.51 6.89 14.71
C ARG A 334 7.49 8.33 15.24
N GLU A 335 8.66 8.91 15.49
CA GLU A 335 8.81 10.27 16.04
C GLU A 335 8.22 11.35 15.11
N THR A 336 8.65 11.41 13.85
CA THR A 336 8.10 12.35 12.86
C THR A 336 6.64 12.02 12.54
N GLY A 337 6.23 10.76 12.67
CA GLY A 337 4.82 10.36 12.53
C GLY A 337 3.92 10.89 13.64
N GLU A 338 4.42 11.06 14.87
CA GLU A 338 3.70 11.73 15.96
C GLU A 338 3.52 13.21 15.65
N TYR A 339 4.60 13.90 15.27
CA TYR A 339 4.56 15.31 14.87
C TYR A 339 3.61 15.56 13.69
N LEU A 340 3.70 14.72 12.65
CA LEU A 340 2.78 14.76 11.51
C LEU A 340 1.32 14.59 11.94
N GLY A 341 1.04 13.73 12.92
CA GLY A 341 -0.30 13.55 13.46
C GLY A 341 -0.83 14.84 14.10
N GLU A 342 -0.03 15.49 14.95
CA GLU A 342 -0.38 16.77 15.58
C GLU A 342 -0.66 17.85 14.52
N ARG A 343 0.19 17.93 13.49
CA ARG A 343 0.03 18.90 12.40
C ARG A 343 -1.23 18.67 11.55
N ILE A 344 -1.58 17.41 11.28
CA ILE A 344 -2.82 17.07 10.58
C ILE A 344 -4.05 17.42 11.43
N ASP A 345 -3.99 17.20 12.75
CA ASP A 345 -5.10 17.53 13.65
C ASP A 345 -5.31 19.04 13.78
N ASP A 346 -4.22 19.83 13.82
CA ASP A 346 -4.28 21.29 13.78
C ASP A 346 -4.91 21.78 12.46
N LEU A 347 -4.45 21.26 11.31
CA LEU A 347 -5.00 21.57 9.99
C LEU A 347 -6.50 21.23 9.92
N ALA A 348 -6.90 20.05 10.40
CA ALA A 348 -8.29 19.62 10.39
C ALA A 348 -9.21 20.50 11.26
N ALA A 349 -8.67 21.15 12.29
CA ALA A 349 -9.45 22.05 13.15
C ALA A 349 -9.87 23.35 12.44
N ASP A 350 -9.10 23.79 11.45
CA ASP A 350 -9.34 25.00 10.68
C ASP A 350 -10.21 24.76 9.43
N HIS A 351 -10.29 23.52 8.93
CA HIS A 351 -11.04 23.15 7.73
C HIS A 351 -12.32 22.32 8.01
N PRO A 352 -13.53 22.93 7.95
CA PRO A 352 -14.79 22.21 8.19
C PRO A 352 -15.09 21.08 7.20
N SER A 353 -14.44 21.06 6.04
CA SER A 353 -14.54 19.97 5.08
C SER A 353 -13.77 18.72 5.48
N VAL A 354 -12.92 18.75 6.51
CA VAL A 354 -12.26 17.55 7.05
C VAL A 354 -13.23 16.82 7.99
N GLY A 355 -13.65 15.62 7.59
CA GLY A 355 -14.61 14.82 8.35
C GLY A 355 -13.97 13.85 9.36
N ASP A 356 -12.80 13.31 9.03
CA ASP A 356 -12.06 12.38 9.89
C ASP A 356 -10.57 12.39 9.54
N THR A 357 -9.72 12.41 10.58
CA THR A 357 -8.27 12.18 10.48
C THR A 357 -7.92 10.88 11.17
N ARG A 358 -7.05 10.08 10.58
CA ARG A 358 -6.65 8.78 11.14
C ARG A 358 -5.32 8.29 10.61
N GLY A 359 -4.71 7.35 11.31
CA GLY A 359 -3.49 6.67 10.87
C GLY A 359 -2.57 6.30 12.01
N VAL A 360 -1.38 5.81 11.68
CA VAL A 360 -0.29 5.50 12.63
C VAL A 360 1.05 5.78 11.93
N GLY A 361 2.01 6.38 12.64
CA GLY A 361 3.31 6.76 12.08
C GLY A 361 3.16 7.70 10.88
N LEU A 362 3.92 7.44 9.81
CA LEU A 362 3.85 8.16 8.54
C LEU A 362 2.83 7.52 7.57
N PHE A 363 1.72 6.98 8.09
CA PHE A 363 0.64 6.41 7.31
C PHE A 363 -0.68 6.97 7.79
N ARG A 364 -1.07 8.09 7.19
CA ARG A 364 -2.17 8.95 7.65
C ARG A 364 -3.17 9.21 6.51
N GLY A 365 -4.44 9.31 6.86
CA GLY A 365 -5.53 9.64 5.96
C GLY A 365 -6.25 10.89 6.46
N ILE A 366 -6.54 11.81 5.54
CA ILE A 366 -7.41 12.96 5.77
C ILE A 366 -8.65 12.74 4.91
N GLU A 367 -9.77 12.37 5.55
CA GLU A 367 -11.02 12.10 4.85
C GLU A 367 -11.88 13.37 4.78
N LEU A 368 -12.21 13.77 3.56
CA LEU A 368 -12.99 14.98 3.30
C LEU A 368 -14.48 14.68 3.37
N SER A 369 -15.32 15.62 3.77
CA SER A 369 -16.76 15.44 3.83
C SER A 369 -17.46 16.74 3.51
N LYS A 370 -18.44 16.66 2.60
CA LYS A 370 -19.32 17.78 2.29
C LYS A 370 -20.16 18.20 3.49
N ARG A 371 -20.51 17.24 4.37
CA ARG A 371 -21.23 17.44 5.62
C ARG A 371 -20.77 16.40 6.63
N ALA A 372 -19.83 16.77 7.49
CA ALA A 372 -19.17 15.84 8.41
C ALA A 372 -20.15 15.18 9.41
N ASP A 373 -21.13 15.94 9.91
CA ASP A 373 -22.15 15.44 10.85
C ASP A 373 -23.07 14.37 10.25
N GLU A 374 -23.35 14.47 8.95
CA GLU A 374 -24.11 13.50 8.17
C GLU A 374 -23.23 12.52 7.39
N ARG A 375 -21.90 12.66 7.48
CA ARG A 375 -20.89 11.86 6.78
C ARG A 375 -21.13 11.78 5.27
N VAL A 376 -21.51 12.91 4.67
CA VAL A 376 -21.69 12.97 3.20
C VAL A 376 -20.33 13.13 2.55
N PRO A 377 -19.85 12.17 1.73
CA PRO A 377 -18.55 12.29 1.09
C PRO A 377 -18.61 13.25 -0.10
N PHE A 378 -17.47 13.82 -0.49
CA PHE A 378 -17.32 14.54 -1.76
C PHE A 378 -17.20 13.58 -2.93
N GLY A 379 -16.46 12.48 -2.75
CA GLY A 379 -16.30 11.43 -3.75
C GLY A 379 -16.89 10.11 -3.29
N THR A 380 -17.56 9.41 -4.19
CA THR A 380 -18.13 8.09 -3.94
C THR A 380 -17.25 6.99 -4.52
N ARG A 381 -17.55 5.75 -4.13
CA ARG A 381 -16.91 4.56 -4.69
C ARG A 381 -17.12 4.41 -6.21
N GLU A 382 -18.24 4.89 -6.74
CA GLU A 382 -18.52 4.85 -8.18
C GLU A 382 -17.62 5.83 -8.93
N ASP A 383 -17.35 7.00 -8.32
CA ASP A 383 -16.51 8.04 -8.92
C ASP A 383 -15.09 7.55 -9.20
N LYS A 384 -14.57 6.60 -8.41
CA LYS A 384 -13.23 6.07 -8.62
C LYS A 384 -13.02 5.43 -9.99
N VAL A 385 -14.08 4.87 -10.57
CA VAL A 385 -14.03 4.20 -11.88
C VAL A 385 -14.83 4.97 -12.94
N SER A 386 -15.26 6.19 -12.62
CA SER A 386 -15.97 7.08 -13.53
C SER A 386 -15.01 8.10 -14.15
N SER A 387 -15.42 8.74 -15.24
CA SER A 387 -14.65 9.83 -15.84
C SER A 387 -15.07 11.15 -15.22
N GLY A 388 -14.13 11.97 -14.79
CA GLY A 388 -14.42 13.27 -14.20
C GLY A 388 -13.31 13.66 -13.23
N SER A 389 -13.37 14.90 -12.76
CA SER A 389 -12.63 15.33 -11.57
C SER A 389 -13.62 15.35 -10.41
N THR A 390 -13.20 14.87 -9.25
CA THR A 390 -13.91 15.07 -7.98
C THR A 390 -13.30 16.27 -7.25
N VAL A 391 -14.00 16.81 -6.25
CA VAL A 391 -13.45 17.85 -5.37
C VAL A 391 -12.16 17.38 -4.71
N VAL A 392 -12.03 16.10 -4.39
CA VAL A 392 -10.83 15.53 -3.75
C VAL A 392 -9.64 15.52 -4.74
N ASP A 393 -9.90 15.32 -6.04
CA ASP A 393 -8.87 15.47 -7.08
C ASP A 393 -8.45 16.93 -7.23
N GLU A 394 -9.40 17.87 -7.12
CA GLU A 394 -9.14 19.32 -7.18
C GLU A 394 -8.33 19.81 -5.98
N VAL A 395 -8.60 19.31 -4.77
CA VAL A 395 -7.80 19.56 -3.56
C VAL A 395 -6.36 19.09 -3.75
N ALA A 396 -6.16 17.87 -4.26
CA ALA A 396 -4.81 17.34 -4.52
C ALA A 396 -4.07 18.13 -5.61
N ALA A 397 -4.79 18.58 -6.65
CA ALA A 397 -4.23 19.46 -7.69
C ALA A 397 -3.84 20.83 -7.12
N ALA A 398 -4.67 21.42 -6.26
CA ALA A 398 -4.36 22.70 -5.62
C ALA A 398 -3.16 22.60 -4.66
N ALA A 399 -3.02 21.50 -3.92
CA ALA A 399 -1.81 21.25 -3.13
C ALA A 399 -0.56 21.10 -4.02
N ALA A 400 -0.70 20.48 -5.20
CA ALA A 400 0.38 20.37 -6.18
C ALA A 400 0.77 21.74 -6.76
N ASP A 401 -0.20 22.62 -7.04
CA ASP A 401 0.07 24.01 -7.45
C ASP A 401 0.86 24.80 -6.37
N HIS A 402 0.82 24.34 -5.13
CA HIS A 402 1.61 24.85 -3.99
C HIS A 402 2.86 24.00 -3.69
N GLY A 403 3.29 23.16 -4.63
CA GLY A 403 4.56 22.43 -4.56
C GLY A 403 4.50 21.09 -3.81
N THR A 404 3.31 20.57 -3.45
CA THR A 404 3.19 19.30 -2.73
C THR A 404 2.35 18.29 -3.50
N TYR A 405 2.96 17.16 -3.86
CA TYR A 405 2.24 16.01 -4.40
C TYR A 405 1.62 15.19 -3.26
N VAL A 406 0.29 15.03 -3.30
CA VAL A 406 -0.44 14.12 -2.43
C VAL A 406 -1.35 13.23 -3.26
N ALA A 407 -1.23 11.92 -3.07
CA ALA A 407 -2.12 10.94 -3.66
C ALA A 407 -3.48 10.97 -2.96
N ASN A 408 -4.55 10.75 -3.71
CA ASN A 408 -5.90 10.69 -3.18
C ASN A 408 -6.62 9.39 -3.61
N MET A 409 -7.59 8.97 -2.80
CA MET A 409 -8.46 7.85 -3.12
C MET A 409 -9.88 8.09 -2.64
N ILE A 410 -10.82 8.10 -3.60
CA ILE A 410 -12.27 8.26 -3.40
C ILE A 410 -12.60 9.57 -2.69
N ASN A 411 -12.31 9.65 -1.40
CA ASN A 411 -12.68 10.75 -0.52
C ASN A 411 -11.59 11.06 0.53
N THR A 412 -10.40 10.50 0.36
CA THR A 412 -9.31 10.57 1.35
C THR A 412 -8.02 10.97 0.67
N LEU A 413 -7.33 11.97 1.22
CA LEU A 413 -5.93 12.25 0.91
C LEU A 413 -5.06 11.23 1.65
N ILE A 414 -4.10 10.63 0.95
CA ILE A 414 -3.23 9.57 1.45
C ILE A 414 -1.87 10.17 1.78
N VAL A 415 -1.67 10.52 3.05
CA VAL A 415 -0.42 11.08 3.54
C VAL A 415 0.51 9.95 3.94
N ALA A 416 1.57 9.77 3.17
CA ALA A 416 2.55 8.72 3.36
C ALA A 416 3.92 9.12 2.80
N PRO A 417 4.55 10.19 3.30
CA PRO A 417 5.83 10.70 2.79
C PRO A 417 6.98 9.70 2.97
N PRO A 418 8.11 9.84 2.27
CA PRO A 418 9.30 9.03 2.55
C PRO A 418 9.67 9.06 4.03
N LEU A 419 10.23 7.97 4.57
CA LEU A 419 10.59 7.89 5.99
C LEU A 419 11.74 8.85 6.37
N THR A 420 12.41 9.39 5.35
CA THR A 420 13.48 10.38 5.47
C THR A 420 12.95 11.81 5.63
N ILE A 421 11.64 12.08 5.47
CA ILE A 421 11.05 13.42 5.59
C ILE A 421 11.38 14.09 6.93
N THR A 422 11.69 15.37 6.89
CA THR A 422 11.97 16.23 8.05
C THR A 422 10.75 16.98 8.54
N ASP A 423 10.79 17.47 9.78
CA ASP A 423 9.71 18.27 10.35
C ASP A 423 9.48 19.57 9.54
N ASP A 424 10.55 20.22 9.04
CA ASP A 424 10.43 21.40 8.17
C ASP A 424 9.70 21.08 6.85
N GLU A 425 9.94 19.90 6.28
CA GLU A 425 9.26 19.42 5.07
C GLU A 425 7.81 19.00 5.36
N VAL A 426 7.53 18.48 6.56
CA VAL A 426 6.15 18.27 7.01
C VAL A 426 5.42 19.60 7.05
N ASP A 427 6.02 20.63 7.63
CA ASP A 427 5.43 21.97 7.75
C ASP A 427 5.12 22.58 6.38
N GLU A 428 6.06 22.49 5.44
CA GLU A 428 5.86 22.92 4.04
C GLU A 428 4.69 22.19 3.36
N ALA A 429 4.61 20.86 3.55
CA ALA A 429 3.51 20.07 2.99
C ALA A 429 2.16 20.44 3.62
N MET A 430 2.11 20.77 4.92
CA MET A 430 0.88 21.22 5.57
C MET A 430 0.40 22.55 5.02
N ASP A 431 1.29 23.52 4.78
CA ASP A 431 0.93 24.81 4.19
C ASP A 431 0.33 24.63 2.78
N ALA A 432 0.84 23.67 2.00
CA ALA A 432 0.28 23.34 0.69
C ALA A 432 -1.07 22.61 0.79
N LEU A 433 -1.25 21.73 1.79
CA LEU A 433 -2.55 21.08 2.03
C LEU A 433 -3.61 22.07 2.53
N ASP A 434 -3.25 23.04 3.37
CA ASP A 434 -4.13 24.13 3.82
C ASP A 434 -4.73 24.88 2.64
N ALA A 435 -3.89 25.35 1.72
CA ALA A 435 -4.35 25.98 0.47
C ALA A 435 -5.19 25.02 -0.41
N GLY A 436 -4.90 23.72 -0.39
CA GLY A 436 -5.69 22.72 -1.09
C GLY A 436 -7.08 22.53 -0.48
N LEU A 437 -7.20 22.52 0.84
CA LEU A 437 -8.43 22.25 1.58
C LEU A 437 -9.43 23.43 1.51
N ASP A 438 -8.97 24.65 1.24
CA ASP A 438 -9.85 25.78 0.89
C ASP A 438 -10.80 25.41 -0.27
N VAL A 439 -10.34 24.62 -1.25
CA VAL A 439 -11.18 24.14 -2.36
C VAL A 439 -12.36 23.30 -1.86
N SER A 440 -12.11 22.38 -0.93
CA SER A 440 -13.17 21.54 -0.37
C SER A 440 -14.09 22.31 0.56
N ASP A 441 -13.58 23.27 1.33
CA ASP A 441 -14.40 24.13 2.19
C ASP A 441 -15.37 24.98 1.37
N GLU A 442 -14.91 25.62 0.30
CA GLU A 442 -15.77 26.37 -0.63
C GLU A 442 -16.83 25.46 -1.28
N ALA A 443 -16.46 24.22 -1.62
CA ALA A 443 -17.37 23.24 -2.21
C ALA A 443 -18.45 22.72 -1.24
N MET A 444 -18.33 22.97 0.08
CA MET A 444 -19.41 22.69 1.03
C MET A 444 -20.59 23.66 0.86
N GLU A 445 -20.34 24.90 0.44
CA GLU A 445 -21.35 25.97 0.35
C GLU A 445 -22.24 25.88 -0.90
N GLY A 446 -21.76 25.17 -1.94
CA GLY A 446 -22.48 24.92 -3.21
C GLY A 446 -23.29 23.63 -3.21
#